data_AF-A0AAP2RA36-F1
#
_entry.id   AF-A0AAP2RA36-F1
#
_cell.length_a   1.000
_cell.length_b   1.000
_cell.length_c   1.000
_cell.angle_alpha   90.00
_cell.angle_beta   90.00
_cell.angle_gamma   90.00
#
_symmetry.space_group_name_H-M   'P 1'
#
loop_
_entity.id
_entity.type
_entity.pdbx_description
1 polymer ?
#
loop_
_entity_poly.entity_id
_entity_poly.type
_entity_poly.pdbx_seq_one_letter_code
_entity_poly.pdbx_strand_id
1 'polypeptide(L)'
;MTNGHIMNVIHMATSRRKEREKEQRRNTIIDAAEKLFFSKGYDNVTMGNIAKECELAKGTLYLYYKNKESLYAAVAIRGCKILNEMFKKRVPKKKTGLEKILETGFVYMDLYKKYPDYYNLMRYSDTIKPEMIDEAIAAELKRMADDGMGIMYDSIRSGIADGSIMEDVNPLMTAMFLIRSTESVIDISETDKKSLETMGVSHDDLIRYSLEMMRRAIEKRPCDKDRRQ
;
A
#
# COMPACT_ATOMS: atom_id res chain seq x y z
N MET A 1 42.10 17.74 26.00
CA MET A 1 40.94 17.05 25.37
C MET A 1 40.93 17.35 23.87
N THR A 2 41.82 16.83 23.01
CA THR A 2 41.98 17.59 21.75
C THR A 2 42.47 16.93 20.46
N ASN A 3 42.78 15.62 20.39
CA ASN A 3 43.05 14.99 19.07
C ASN A 3 42.14 13.80 18.76
N GLY A 4 41.88 12.92 19.74
CA GLY A 4 40.97 11.77 19.55
C GLY A 4 39.50 12.15 19.35
N HIS A 5 39.06 13.24 19.99
CA HIS A 5 37.68 13.72 19.85
C HIS A 5 37.44 14.37 18.48
N ILE A 6 38.42 15.12 17.95
CA ILE A 6 38.34 15.75 16.64
C ILE A 6 38.43 14.71 15.52
N MET A 7 39.31 13.70 15.62
CA MET A 7 39.34 12.59 14.66
C MET A 7 38.04 11.78 14.64
N ASN A 8 37.44 11.51 15.80
CA ASN A 8 36.14 10.82 15.87
C ASN A 8 35.01 11.65 15.24
N VAL A 9 34.99 12.97 15.47
CA VAL A 9 33.98 13.86 14.86
C VAL A 9 34.16 13.94 13.34
N ILE A 10 35.40 14.02 12.84
CA ILE A 10 35.68 14.02 11.40
C ILE A 10 35.31 12.66 10.77
N HIS A 11 35.65 11.54 11.42
CA HIS A 11 35.30 10.20 10.94
C HIS A 11 33.77 10.00 10.89
N MET A 12 33.05 10.41 11.95
CA MET A 12 31.58 10.38 11.98
C MET A 12 30.95 11.29 10.92
N ALA A 13 31.49 12.49 10.70
CA ALA A 13 31.02 13.40 9.66
C ALA A 13 31.24 12.84 8.24
N THR A 14 32.38 12.19 8.01
CA THR A 14 32.73 11.57 6.73
C THR A 14 31.88 10.32 6.46
N SER A 15 31.60 9.51 7.49
CA SER A 15 30.71 8.35 7.41
C SER A 15 29.28 8.76 7.08
N ARG A 16 28.75 9.79 7.75
CA ARG A 16 27.39 10.33 7.48
C ARG A 16 27.25 10.89 6.07
N ARG A 17 28.30 11.53 5.53
CA ARG A 17 28.30 12.01 4.15
C ARG A 17 28.23 10.86 3.14
N LYS A 18 29.06 9.82 3.31
CA LYS A 18 29.03 8.63 2.44
C LYS A 18 27.69 7.91 2.49
N GLU A 19 27.08 7.82 3.67
CA GLU A 19 25.76 7.20 3.84
C GLU A 19 24.66 8.01 3.14
N ARG A 20 24.68 9.34 3.26
CA ARG A 20 23.76 10.22 2.51
C ARG A 20 23.93 10.10 1.00
N GLU A 21 25.16 10.06 0.50
CA GLU A 21 25.44 9.88 -0.93
C GLU A 21 24.95 8.50 -1.42
N LYS A 22 25.11 7.45 -0.61
CA LYS A 22 24.59 6.10 -0.89
C LYS A 22 23.07 6.08 -0.94
N GLU A 23 22.40 6.75 0.01
CA GLU A 23 20.95 6.83 0.07
C GLU A 23 20.37 7.68 -1.07
N GLN A 24 21.01 8.80 -1.40
CA GLN A 24 20.64 9.59 -2.57
C GLN A 24 20.74 8.75 -3.85
N ARG A 25 21.79 7.94 -3.98
CA ARG A 25 21.95 7.03 -5.12
C ARG A 25 20.86 5.97 -5.16
N ARG A 26 20.47 5.38 -4.01
CA ARG A 26 19.33 4.45 -3.93
C ARG A 26 18.06 5.08 -4.45
N ASN A 27 17.78 6.33 -4.05
CA ASN A 27 16.59 7.04 -4.49
C ASN A 27 16.59 7.31 -5.99
N THR A 28 17.71 7.77 -6.58
CA THR A 28 17.83 7.95 -8.03
C THR A 28 17.59 6.64 -8.80
N ILE A 29 18.09 5.53 -8.28
CA ILE A 29 17.85 4.21 -8.89
C ILE A 29 16.37 3.83 -8.83
N ILE A 30 15.70 4.08 -7.69
CA ILE A 30 14.26 3.83 -7.55
C ILE A 30 13.47 4.74 -8.52
N ASP A 31 13.83 6.02 -8.67
CA ASP A 31 13.16 6.94 -9.59
C ASP A 31 13.22 6.44 -11.05
N ALA A 32 14.39 5.97 -11.48
CA ALA A 32 14.56 5.40 -12.81
C ALA A 32 13.78 4.09 -12.99
N ALA A 33 13.81 3.21 -11.98
CA ALA A 33 13.05 1.97 -12.00
C ALA A 33 11.54 2.24 -12.05
N GLU A 34 11.04 3.18 -11.25
CA GLU A 34 9.64 3.62 -11.22
C GLU A 34 9.17 4.09 -12.60
N LYS A 35 9.90 5.03 -13.21
CA LYS A 35 9.60 5.52 -14.56
C LYS A 35 9.53 4.38 -15.58
N LEU A 36 10.46 3.43 -15.51
CA LEU A 36 10.50 2.29 -16.44
C LEU A 36 9.35 1.30 -16.18
N PHE A 37 9.04 0.99 -14.92
CA PHE A 37 7.94 0.09 -14.59
C PHE A 37 6.59 0.68 -14.97
N PHE A 38 6.37 1.98 -14.75
CA PHE A 38 5.13 2.66 -15.16
C PHE A 38 4.97 2.68 -16.68
N SER A 39 6.06 2.95 -17.42
CA SER A 39 5.97 3.09 -18.88
C SER A 39 5.96 1.76 -19.64
N LYS A 40 6.58 0.70 -19.11
CA LYS A 40 6.79 -0.55 -19.85
C LYS A 40 6.20 -1.79 -19.18
N GLY A 41 5.78 -1.68 -17.92
CA GLY A 41 5.36 -2.83 -17.11
C GLY A 41 6.53 -3.68 -16.63
N TYR A 42 6.27 -4.57 -15.68
CA TYR A 42 7.30 -5.38 -15.02
C TYR A 42 8.10 -6.28 -15.98
N ASP A 43 7.41 -6.98 -16.89
CA ASP A 43 8.00 -8.01 -17.73
C ASP A 43 8.96 -7.45 -18.78
N ASN A 44 8.71 -6.23 -19.27
CA ASN A 44 9.51 -5.60 -20.32
C ASN A 44 10.70 -4.77 -19.79
N VAL A 45 10.92 -4.76 -18.48
CA VAL A 45 12.00 -4.02 -17.84
C VAL A 45 13.06 -5.01 -17.35
N THR A 46 14.32 -4.71 -17.66
CA THR A 46 15.48 -5.47 -17.19
C THR A 46 16.39 -4.61 -16.31
N MET A 47 17.23 -5.25 -15.47
CA MET A 47 18.28 -4.56 -14.73
C MET A 47 19.21 -3.73 -15.65
N GLY A 48 19.42 -4.17 -16.90
CA GLY A 48 20.20 -3.41 -17.89
C GLY A 48 19.50 -2.13 -18.33
N ASN A 49 18.18 -2.15 -18.49
CA ASN A 49 17.41 -0.94 -18.82
C ASN A 49 17.51 0.09 -17.69
N ILE A 50 17.36 -0.35 -16.44
CA ILE A 50 17.44 0.52 -15.26
C ILE A 50 18.85 1.10 -15.10
N ALA A 51 19.88 0.27 -15.25
CA ALA A 51 21.27 0.74 -15.20
C ALA A 51 21.54 1.81 -16.28
N LYS A 52 21.03 1.60 -17.51
CA LYS A 52 21.14 2.57 -18.59
C LYS A 52 20.39 3.87 -18.28
N GLU A 53 19.18 3.80 -17.76
CA GLU A 53 18.38 4.98 -17.37
C GLU A 53 19.05 5.80 -16.25
N CYS A 54 19.79 5.14 -15.36
CA CYS A 54 20.55 5.80 -14.29
C CYS A 54 21.95 6.27 -14.71
N GLU A 55 22.37 6.01 -15.96
CA GLU A 55 23.75 6.19 -16.42
C GLU A 55 24.80 5.45 -15.55
N LEU A 56 24.44 4.26 -15.06
CA LEU A 56 25.29 3.41 -14.23
C LEU A 56 25.77 2.18 -15.00
N ALA A 57 26.98 1.72 -14.67
CA ALA A 57 27.39 0.37 -15.02
C ALA A 57 26.46 -0.66 -14.34
N LYS A 58 26.12 -1.75 -15.04
CA LYS A 58 25.23 -2.79 -14.52
C LYS A 58 25.75 -3.37 -13.18
N GLY A 59 27.05 -3.57 -13.06
CA GLY A 59 27.69 -4.03 -11.82
C GLY A 59 27.46 -3.06 -10.65
N THR A 60 27.50 -1.75 -10.89
CA THR A 60 27.23 -0.72 -9.88
C THR A 60 25.80 -0.82 -9.38
N LEU A 61 24.81 -1.05 -10.25
CA LEU A 61 23.42 -1.22 -9.85
C LEU A 61 23.24 -2.42 -8.89
N TYR A 62 23.92 -3.54 -9.16
CA TYR A 62 23.88 -4.72 -8.30
C TYR A 62 24.50 -4.51 -6.90
N LEU A 63 25.30 -3.45 -6.70
CA LEU A 63 25.77 -3.07 -5.35
C LEU A 63 24.66 -2.47 -4.49
N TYR A 64 23.58 -1.97 -5.10
CA TYR A 64 22.46 -1.35 -4.40
C TYR A 64 21.27 -2.27 -4.25
N TYR A 65 20.96 -3.07 -5.27
CA TYR A 65 19.83 -4.00 -5.33
C TYR A 65 20.23 -5.30 -6.00
N LYS A 66 19.94 -6.43 -5.36
CA LYS A 66 20.39 -7.75 -5.86
C LYS A 66 19.71 -8.19 -7.16
N ASN A 67 18.49 -7.74 -7.42
CA ASN A 67 17.69 -8.17 -8.58
C ASN A 67 16.54 -7.20 -8.90
N LYS A 68 15.79 -7.52 -9.96
CA LYS A 68 14.66 -6.71 -10.45
C LYS A 68 13.51 -6.70 -9.45
N GLU A 69 13.27 -7.82 -8.79
CA GLU A 69 12.24 -8.01 -7.78
C GLU A 69 12.47 -7.07 -6.58
N SER A 70 13.72 -6.91 -6.14
CA SER A 70 14.09 -6.01 -5.05
C SER A 70 13.85 -4.55 -5.42
N LEU A 71 14.17 -4.17 -6.67
CA LEU A 71 13.85 -2.83 -7.18
C LEU A 71 12.35 -2.61 -7.28
N TYR A 72 11.62 -3.59 -7.79
CA TYR A 72 10.16 -3.50 -7.93
C TYR A 72 9.49 -3.34 -6.56
N ALA A 73 9.89 -4.15 -5.58
CA ALA A 73 9.46 -4.05 -4.20
C ALA A 73 9.82 -2.70 -3.58
N ALA A 74 11.01 -2.14 -3.87
CA ALA A 74 11.38 -0.80 -3.42
C ALA A 74 10.49 0.30 -4.03
N VAL A 75 10.05 0.17 -5.28
CA VAL A 75 9.06 1.09 -5.86
C VAL A 75 7.69 0.88 -5.22
N ALA A 76 7.26 -0.37 -4.99
CA ALA A 76 5.99 -0.68 -4.34
C ALA A 76 5.90 -0.07 -2.92
N ILE A 77 7.00 -0.01 -2.18
CA ILE A 77 7.08 0.69 -0.88
C ILE A 77 6.67 2.18 -1.00
N ARG A 78 6.98 2.87 -2.11
CA ARG A 78 6.51 4.23 -2.33
C ARG A 78 4.99 4.29 -2.46
N GLY A 79 4.40 3.34 -3.19
CA GLY A 79 2.95 3.17 -3.25
C GLY A 79 2.34 2.94 -1.87
N CYS A 80 2.90 2.04 -1.07
CA CYS A 80 2.45 1.80 0.30
C CYS A 80 2.54 3.05 1.19
N LYS A 81 3.61 3.84 1.05
CA LYS A 81 3.76 5.13 1.76
C LYS A 81 2.68 6.13 1.37
N ILE A 82 2.36 6.23 0.07
CA ILE A 82 1.25 7.07 -0.41
C ILE A 82 -0.07 6.60 0.19
N LEU A 83 -0.35 5.30 0.14
CA LEU A 83 -1.58 4.73 0.71
C LEU A 83 -1.70 5.01 2.21
N ASN A 84 -0.63 4.80 2.99
CA ASN A 84 -0.61 5.05 4.42
C ASN A 84 -0.82 6.54 4.75
N GLU A 85 -0.24 7.45 3.98
CA GLU A 85 -0.51 8.89 4.12
C GLU A 85 -1.95 9.26 3.76
N MET A 86 -2.54 8.60 2.75
CA MET A 86 -3.95 8.78 2.42
C MET A 86 -4.87 8.31 3.55
N PHE A 87 -4.58 7.15 4.18
CA PHE A 87 -5.32 6.71 5.36
C PHE A 87 -5.22 7.71 6.50
N LYS A 88 -4.01 8.17 6.86
CA LYS A 88 -3.82 9.15 7.94
C LYS A 88 -4.58 10.45 7.71
N LYS A 89 -4.66 10.91 6.46
CA LYS A 89 -5.39 12.13 6.10
C LYS A 89 -6.91 11.94 6.15
N ARG A 90 -7.40 10.77 5.72
CA ARG A 90 -8.82 10.55 5.44
C ARG A 90 -9.58 9.86 6.57
N VAL A 91 -8.92 9.06 7.42
CA VAL A 91 -9.52 8.32 8.54
C VAL A 91 -9.42 9.17 9.82
N PRO A 92 -10.44 9.98 10.18
CA PRO A 92 -10.32 10.96 11.25
C PRO A 92 -10.58 10.30 12.60
N LYS A 93 -9.93 10.81 13.65
CA LYS A 93 -10.10 10.28 15.02
C LYS A 93 -11.53 10.41 15.57
N LYS A 94 -12.31 11.39 15.12
CA LYS A 94 -13.63 11.75 15.67
C LYS A 94 -14.82 11.01 15.03
N LYS A 95 -14.58 10.10 14.08
CA LYS A 95 -15.64 9.30 13.45
C LYS A 95 -15.90 8.01 14.21
N THR A 96 -17.09 7.45 14.03
CA THR A 96 -17.43 6.08 14.48
C THR A 96 -16.54 5.06 13.78
N GLY A 97 -16.39 3.86 14.35
CA GLY A 97 -15.63 2.79 13.72
C GLY A 97 -16.16 2.38 12.36
N LEU A 98 -17.50 2.31 12.18
CA LEU A 98 -18.12 2.03 10.89
C LEU A 98 -17.74 3.07 9.84
N GLU A 99 -17.82 4.36 10.17
CA GLU A 99 -17.43 5.43 9.24
C GLU A 99 -15.94 5.36 8.89
N LYS A 100 -15.06 5.02 9.84
CA LYS A 100 -13.63 4.82 9.55
C LYS A 100 -13.41 3.72 8.51
N ILE A 101 -14.14 2.61 8.61
CA ILE A 101 -14.10 1.51 7.64
C ILE A 101 -14.60 1.94 6.26
N LEU A 102 -15.61 2.79 6.18
CA LEU A 102 -16.04 3.33 4.89
C LEU A 102 -14.97 4.23 4.26
N GLU A 103 -14.31 5.06 5.07
CA GLU A 103 -13.24 5.92 4.59
C GLU A 103 -12.05 5.11 4.06
N THR A 104 -11.70 3.97 4.66
CA THR A 104 -10.62 3.12 4.14
C THR A 104 -10.95 2.55 2.77
N GLY A 105 -12.19 2.10 2.53
CA GLY A 105 -12.65 1.66 1.22
C GLY A 105 -12.53 2.75 0.15
N PHE A 106 -12.89 3.99 0.49
CA PHE A 106 -12.73 5.11 -0.43
C PHE A 106 -11.27 5.55 -0.63
N VAL A 107 -10.38 5.33 0.34
CA VAL A 107 -8.93 5.54 0.16
C VAL A 107 -8.40 4.61 -0.93
N TYR A 108 -8.77 3.33 -0.94
CA TYR A 108 -8.37 2.39 -2.00
C TYR A 108 -8.90 2.83 -3.37
N MET A 109 -10.16 3.26 -3.44
CA MET A 109 -10.75 3.79 -4.67
C MET A 109 -10.00 5.03 -5.18
N ASP A 110 -9.63 5.95 -4.29
CA ASP A 110 -8.84 7.13 -4.65
C ASP A 110 -7.43 6.76 -5.13
N LEU A 111 -6.79 5.76 -4.49
CA LEU A 111 -5.47 5.26 -4.91
C LEU A 111 -5.54 4.71 -6.32
N TYR A 112 -6.51 3.83 -6.60
CA TYR A 112 -6.72 3.24 -7.91
C TYR A 112 -6.94 4.30 -9.00
N LYS A 113 -7.72 5.34 -8.70
CA LYS A 113 -8.03 6.40 -9.68
C LYS A 113 -6.91 7.40 -9.90
N LYS A 114 -6.27 7.87 -8.83
CA LYS A 114 -5.26 8.94 -8.88
C LYS A 114 -3.87 8.40 -9.16
N TYR A 115 -3.61 7.16 -8.76
CA TYR A 115 -2.31 6.52 -8.78
C TYR A 115 -2.40 5.06 -9.27
N PRO A 116 -2.99 4.80 -10.46
CA PRO A 116 -3.24 3.44 -10.96
C PRO A 116 -1.96 2.61 -11.07
N ASP A 117 -0.85 3.23 -11.48
CA ASP A 117 0.43 2.52 -11.60
C ASP A 117 0.97 2.06 -10.24
N TYR A 118 0.84 2.89 -9.19
CA TYR A 118 1.21 2.48 -7.84
C TYR A 118 0.28 1.39 -7.30
N TYR A 119 -1.02 1.45 -7.57
CA TYR A 119 -1.95 0.38 -7.22
C TYR A 119 -1.53 -0.95 -7.86
N ASN A 120 -1.21 -0.94 -9.17
CA ASN A 120 -0.74 -2.11 -9.90
C ASN A 120 0.59 -2.64 -9.38
N LEU A 121 1.55 -1.77 -9.06
CA LEU A 121 2.83 -2.15 -8.45
C LEU A 121 2.63 -2.88 -7.13
N MET A 122 1.82 -2.30 -6.23
CA MET A 122 1.55 -2.89 -4.93
C MET A 122 0.91 -4.26 -5.07
N ARG A 123 -0.11 -4.39 -5.92
CA ARG A 123 -0.79 -5.66 -6.18
C ARG A 123 0.17 -6.74 -6.69
N TYR A 124 1.04 -6.41 -7.63
CA TYR A 124 2.02 -7.37 -8.14
C TYR A 124 3.06 -7.72 -7.08
N SER A 125 3.41 -6.79 -6.18
CA SER A 125 4.37 -7.05 -5.11
C SER A 125 3.90 -8.13 -4.12
N ASP A 126 2.59 -8.36 -3.98
CA ASP A 126 2.04 -9.46 -3.17
C ASP A 126 2.39 -10.85 -3.73
N THR A 127 2.77 -10.94 -5.01
CA THR A 127 3.23 -12.18 -5.63
C THR A 127 4.73 -12.45 -5.43
N ILE A 128 5.48 -11.44 -4.96
CA ILE A 128 6.92 -11.53 -4.72
C ILE A 128 7.13 -12.14 -3.33
N LYS A 129 7.78 -13.30 -3.28
CA LYS A 129 8.08 -13.94 -2.00
C LYS A 129 9.19 -13.19 -1.25
N PRO A 130 9.12 -13.05 0.08
CA PRO A 130 10.13 -12.34 0.88
C PRO A 130 11.57 -12.78 0.60
N GLU A 131 11.80 -14.07 0.34
CA GLU A 131 13.13 -14.65 0.10
C GLU A 131 13.74 -14.17 -1.24
N MET A 132 12.89 -13.72 -2.18
CA MET A 132 13.31 -13.23 -3.49
C MET A 132 13.88 -11.81 -3.43
N ILE A 133 13.66 -11.06 -2.36
CA ILE A 133 14.04 -9.65 -2.23
C ILE A 133 14.98 -9.39 -1.06
N ASP A 134 15.58 -8.20 -1.01
CA ASP A 134 16.49 -7.84 0.07
C ASP A 134 15.74 -7.85 1.42
N GLU A 135 16.35 -8.39 2.46
CA GLU A 135 15.70 -8.58 3.78
C GLU A 135 15.15 -7.27 4.34
N ALA A 136 15.88 -6.17 4.20
CA ALA A 136 15.43 -4.85 4.63
C ALA A 136 14.17 -4.38 3.89
N ILE A 137 14.06 -4.70 2.59
CA ILE A 137 12.91 -4.35 1.74
C ILE A 137 11.72 -5.23 2.11
N ALA A 138 11.92 -6.54 2.29
CA ALA A 138 10.88 -7.45 2.76
C ALA A 138 10.32 -7.00 4.12
N ALA A 139 11.20 -6.65 5.06
CA ALA A 139 10.81 -6.15 6.37
C ALA A 139 10.04 -4.82 6.27
N GLU A 140 10.42 -3.91 5.36
CA GLU A 140 9.70 -2.65 5.17
C GLU A 140 8.31 -2.86 4.54
N LEU A 141 8.19 -3.71 3.52
CA LEU A 141 6.88 -4.07 2.95
C LEU A 141 5.97 -4.70 4.01
N LYS A 142 6.49 -5.65 4.80
CA LYS A 142 5.73 -6.27 5.88
C LYS A 142 5.25 -5.23 6.90
N ARG A 143 6.13 -4.33 7.35
CA ARG A 143 5.75 -3.25 8.27
C ARG A 143 4.63 -2.38 7.71
N MET A 144 4.72 -1.97 6.44
CA MET A 144 3.69 -1.15 5.81
C MET A 144 2.34 -1.90 5.69
N ALA A 145 2.37 -3.20 5.40
CA ALA A 145 1.18 -4.03 5.35
C ALA A 145 0.55 -4.20 6.75
N ASP A 146 1.38 -4.42 7.77
CA ASP A 146 0.94 -4.50 9.17
C ASP A 146 0.32 -3.16 9.63
N ASP A 147 0.90 -2.01 9.26
CA ASP A 147 0.37 -0.67 9.56
C ASP A 147 -1.03 -0.47 8.95
N GLY A 148 -1.20 -0.83 7.67
CA GLY A 148 -2.50 -0.75 6.98
C GLY A 148 -3.56 -1.66 7.61
N MET A 149 -3.18 -2.90 7.92
CA MET A 149 -4.06 -3.85 8.63
C MET A 149 -4.43 -3.36 10.03
N GLY A 150 -3.48 -2.75 10.75
CA GLY A 150 -3.70 -2.16 12.07
C GLY A 150 -4.79 -1.10 12.06
N ILE A 151 -4.80 -0.22 11.05
CA ILE A 151 -5.85 0.81 10.88
C ILE A 151 -7.24 0.17 10.74
N MET A 152 -7.36 -0.89 9.94
CA MET A 152 -8.63 -1.61 9.74
C MET A 152 -9.08 -2.32 11.01
N TYR A 153 -8.16 -3.04 11.67
CA TYR A 153 -8.41 -3.73 12.92
C TYR A 153 -8.89 -2.78 14.03
N ASP A 154 -8.19 -1.65 14.22
CA ASP A 154 -8.55 -0.65 15.23
C ASP A 154 -9.88 0.04 14.90
N SER A 155 -10.17 0.26 13.62
CA SER A 155 -11.44 0.83 13.18
C SER A 155 -12.61 -0.10 13.54
N ILE A 156 -12.48 -1.41 13.27
CA ILE A 156 -13.50 -2.40 13.64
C ILE A 156 -13.66 -2.48 15.15
N ARG A 157 -12.57 -2.57 15.91
CA ARG A 157 -12.63 -2.59 17.38
C ARG A 157 -13.29 -1.33 17.94
N SER A 158 -12.97 -0.17 17.40
CA SER A 158 -13.61 1.08 17.82
C SER A 158 -15.11 1.08 17.48
N GLY A 159 -15.50 0.47 16.36
CA GLY A 159 -16.90 0.38 15.94
C GLY A 159 -17.73 -0.58 16.80
N ILE A 160 -17.11 -1.66 17.26
CA ILE A 160 -17.73 -2.55 18.26
C ILE A 160 -17.92 -1.77 19.58
N ALA A 161 -16.89 -1.04 20.00
CA ALA A 161 -16.92 -0.29 21.27
C ALA A 161 -17.91 0.88 21.26
N ASP A 162 -18.06 1.58 20.12
CA ASP A 162 -19.01 2.69 19.97
C ASP A 162 -20.41 2.24 19.52
N GLY A 163 -20.61 0.95 19.26
CA GLY A 163 -21.87 0.36 18.85
C GLY A 163 -22.27 0.61 17.40
N SER A 164 -21.38 1.13 16.54
CA SER A 164 -21.63 1.26 15.10
C SER A 164 -21.46 -0.04 14.32
N ILE A 165 -20.69 -1.01 14.86
CA ILE A 165 -20.45 -2.34 14.27
C ILE A 165 -21.01 -3.42 15.21
N MET A 166 -21.51 -4.51 14.62
CA MET A 166 -22.02 -5.68 15.35
C MET A 166 -20.97 -6.28 16.29
N GLU A 167 -21.39 -6.73 17.47
CA GLU A 167 -20.50 -7.20 18.55
C GLU A 167 -19.98 -8.63 18.34
N ASP A 168 -20.61 -9.41 17.46
CA ASP A 168 -20.32 -10.83 17.22
C ASP A 168 -19.32 -11.08 16.07
N VAL A 169 -18.84 -10.01 15.42
CA VAL A 169 -17.85 -10.13 14.35
C VAL A 169 -16.43 -10.28 14.93
N ASN A 170 -15.60 -11.08 14.26
CA ASN A 170 -14.18 -11.18 14.61
C ASN A 170 -13.39 -10.03 13.96
N PRO A 171 -12.74 -9.12 14.71
CA PRO A 171 -12.15 -7.92 14.13
C PRO A 171 -11.08 -8.18 13.06
N LEU A 172 -10.24 -9.21 13.26
CA LEU A 172 -9.19 -9.54 12.29
C LEU A 172 -9.77 -10.15 11.02
N MET A 173 -10.66 -11.14 11.16
CA MET A 173 -11.28 -11.80 10.01
C MET A 173 -12.14 -10.81 9.21
N THR A 174 -12.87 -9.94 9.90
CA THR A 174 -13.65 -8.87 9.27
C THR A 174 -12.75 -7.86 8.55
N ALA A 175 -11.62 -7.44 9.15
CA ALA A 175 -10.66 -6.56 8.47
C ALA A 175 -10.14 -7.20 7.18
N MET A 176 -9.70 -8.47 7.27
CA MET A 176 -9.20 -9.21 6.11
C MET A 176 -10.26 -9.34 5.02
N PHE A 177 -11.48 -9.72 5.38
CA PHE A 177 -12.60 -9.82 4.45
C PHE A 177 -12.83 -8.49 3.72
N LEU A 178 -12.98 -7.40 4.46
CA LEU A 178 -13.28 -6.09 3.88
C LEU A 178 -12.17 -5.60 2.93
N ILE A 179 -10.91 -5.78 3.30
CA ILE A 179 -9.77 -5.41 2.44
C ILE A 179 -9.80 -6.24 1.14
N ARG A 180 -9.86 -7.58 1.25
CA ARG A 180 -9.84 -8.47 0.08
C ARG A 180 -11.04 -8.26 -0.84
N SER A 181 -12.22 -8.06 -0.25
CA SER A 181 -13.44 -7.76 -1.02
C SER A 181 -13.35 -6.41 -1.73
N THR A 182 -12.79 -5.38 -1.08
CA THR A 182 -12.58 -4.06 -1.70
C THR A 182 -11.59 -4.14 -2.85
N GLU A 183 -10.44 -4.78 -2.66
CA GLU A 183 -9.43 -4.96 -3.72
C GLU A 183 -9.98 -5.74 -4.92
N SER A 184 -10.77 -6.79 -4.66
CA SER A 184 -11.37 -7.63 -5.71
C SER A 184 -12.35 -6.88 -6.60
N VAL A 185 -13.14 -5.95 -6.06
CA VAL A 185 -14.12 -5.18 -6.87
C VAL A 185 -13.47 -3.98 -7.56
N ILE A 186 -12.33 -3.51 -7.05
CA ILE A 186 -11.52 -2.48 -7.71
C ILE A 186 -10.75 -3.08 -8.89
N ASP A 187 -10.18 -4.29 -8.76
CA ASP A 187 -9.35 -4.91 -9.79
C ASP A 187 -10.10 -5.99 -10.61
N ILE A 188 -11.23 -5.60 -11.21
CA ILE A 188 -11.96 -6.49 -12.12
C ILE A 188 -11.36 -6.46 -13.53
N SER A 189 -11.56 -7.52 -14.31
CA SER A 189 -11.01 -7.62 -15.66
C SER A 189 -11.63 -6.60 -16.62
N GLU A 190 -10.89 -6.22 -17.68
CA GLU A 190 -11.44 -5.36 -18.74
C GLU A 190 -12.66 -5.97 -19.43
N THR A 191 -12.73 -7.31 -19.46
CA THR A 191 -13.91 -8.04 -19.93
C THR A 191 -15.11 -7.78 -19.03
N ASP A 192 -14.94 -7.90 -17.71
CA ASP A 192 -16.01 -7.65 -16.74
C ASP A 192 -16.47 -6.19 -16.78
N LYS A 193 -15.52 -5.24 -16.90
CA LYS A 193 -15.85 -3.80 -17.05
C LYS A 193 -16.75 -3.57 -18.26
N LYS A 194 -16.38 -4.10 -19.43
CA LYS A 194 -17.18 -3.99 -20.66
C LYS A 194 -18.54 -4.67 -20.55
N SER A 195 -18.61 -5.81 -19.85
CA SER A 195 -19.87 -6.50 -19.59
C SER A 195 -20.80 -5.66 -18.72
N LEU A 196 -20.29 -5.02 -17.66
CA LEU A 196 -21.06 -4.09 -16.82
C LEU A 196 -21.55 -2.88 -17.63
N GLU A 197 -20.69 -2.27 -18.45
CA GLU A 197 -21.04 -1.13 -19.30
C GLU A 197 -22.18 -1.48 -20.27
N THR A 198 -22.16 -2.69 -20.85
CA THR A 198 -23.24 -3.19 -21.73
C THR A 198 -24.57 -3.33 -20.99
N MET A 199 -24.54 -3.57 -19.68
CA MET A 199 -25.72 -3.64 -18.80
C MET A 199 -26.09 -2.27 -18.21
N GLY A 200 -25.41 -1.19 -18.59
CA GLY A 200 -25.66 0.16 -18.09
C GLY A 200 -25.14 0.43 -16.68
N VAL A 201 -24.18 -0.36 -16.19
CA VAL A 201 -23.57 -0.21 -14.86
C VAL A 201 -22.11 0.19 -15.03
N SER A 202 -21.67 1.27 -14.39
CA SER A 202 -20.25 1.63 -14.41
C SER A 202 -19.45 0.82 -13.38
N HIS A 203 -18.14 0.67 -13.59
CA HIS A 203 -17.24 0.07 -12.59
C HIS A 203 -17.29 0.83 -11.25
N ASP A 204 -17.44 2.16 -11.30
CA ASP A 204 -17.65 3.02 -10.14
C ASP A 204 -18.91 2.65 -9.35
N ASP A 205 -20.01 2.36 -10.05
CA ASP A 205 -21.27 1.97 -9.41
C ASP A 205 -21.13 0.62 -8.70
N LEU A 206 -20.44 -0.34 -9.33
CA LEU A 206 -20.15 -1.62 -8.70
C LEU A 206 -19.32 -1.46 -7.42
N ILE A 207 -18.27 -0.63 -7.45
CA ILE A 207 -17.44 -0.36 -6.26
C ILE A 207 -18.30 0.25 -5.15
N ARG A 208 -19.09 1.29 -5.44
CA ARG A 208 -19.96 1.95 -4.45
C ARG A 208 -20.99 0.99 -3.88
N TYR A 209 -21.63 0.20 -4.73
CA TYR A 209 -22.60 -0.82 -4.32
C TYR A 209 -21.95 -1.86 -3.40
N SER A 210 -20.74 -2.32 -3.73
CA SER A 210 -20.00 -3.30 -2.93
C SER A 210 -19.58 -2.75 -1.57
N LEU A 211 -19.13 -1.49 -1.50
CA LEU A 211 -18.86 -0.80 -0.23
C LEU A 211 -20.12 -0.69 0.64
N GLU A 212 -21.27 -0.37 0.05
CA GLU A 212 -22.54 -0.32 0.77
C GLU A 212 -23.00 -1.71 1.26
N MET A 213 -22.80 -2.76 0.46
CA MET A 213 -23.10 -4.14 0.87
C MET A 213 -22.20 -4.58 2.04
N MET A 214 -20.91 -4.26 1.98
CA MET A 214 -19.97 -4.52 3.07
C MET A 214 -20.34 -3.75 4.34
N ARG A 215 -20.76 -2.48 4.22
CA ARG A 215 -21.27 -1.66 5.33
C ARG A 215 -22.43 -2.35 6.04
N ARG A 216 -23.47 -2.73 5.30
CA ARG A 216 -24.68 -3.39 5.81
C ARG A 216 -24.40 -4.76 6.43
N ALA A 217 -23.34 -5.42 6.01
CA ALA A 217 -22.94 -6.72 6.54
C ALA A 217 -22.34 -6.62 7.94
N ILE A 218 -21.80 -5.46 8.33
CA ILE A 218 -21.13 -5.26 9.63
C ILE A 218 -21.83 -4.26 10.55
N GLU A 219 -22.71 -3.41 10.00
CA GLU A 219 -23.43 -2.38 10.75
C GLU A 219 -24.34 -2.97 11.84
N LYS A 220 -24.31 -2.39 13.04
CA LYS A 220 -25.20 -2.78 14.13
C LYS A 220 -26.66 -2.52 13.72
N ARG A 221 -27.46 -3.59 13.66
CA ARG A 221 -28.89 -3.49 13.36
C ARG A 221 -29.68 -3.12 14.62
N PRO A 222 -30.77 -2.34 14.49
CA PRO A 222 -31.72 -2.16 15.59
C PRO A 222 -32.23 -3.54 16.05
N CYS A 223 -32.26 -3.77 17.35
CA CYS A 223 -32.74 -5.02 17.91
C CYS A 223 -34.24 -5.17 17.56
N ASP A 224 -34.67 -6.33 17.06
CA ASP A 224 -36.08 -6.61 16.70
C ASP A 224 -37.07 -6.44 17.87
N LYS A 225 -36.57 -6.27 19.10
CA LYS A 225 -37.36 -5.96 20.29
C LYS A 225 -37.91 -4.52 20.31
N ASP A 226 -37.30 -3.59 19.58
CA ASP A 226 -37.76 -2.19 19.50
C ASP A 226 -38.78 -1.95 18.38
N ARG A 227 -39.05 -2.95 17.52
CA ARG A 227 -40.08 -2.86 16.45
C ARG A 227 -41.46 -3.39 16.86
N ARG A 228 -41.62 -3.83 18.11
CA ARG A 228 -42.88 -4.34 18.68
C ARG A 228 -43.43 -3.46 19.82
N GLN A 229 -43.18 -2.16 19.78
CA GLN A 229 -43.91 -1.16 20.57
C GLN A 229 -44.70 -0.26 19.63
#